data_AF-A0A917QLN5-F1
#
_entry.id   AF-A0A917QLN5-F1
#
_cell.length_a   1.000
_cell.length_b   1.000
_cell.length_c   1.000
_cell.angle_alpha   90.00
_cell.angle_beta   90.00
_cell.angle_gamma   90.00
#
_symmetry.space_group_name_H-M   'P 1'
#
loop_
_entity.id
_entity.type
_entity.pdbx_description
1 polymer ?
#
loop_
_entity_poly.entity_id
_entity_poly.type
_entity_poly.pdbx_seq_one_letter_code
_entity_poly.pdbx_strand_id
1 'polypeptide(L)'
;MSVTAKWSDFLRDPNRIVEEMEANGDVILVRRSAPAVRLSSADTSAANNDTLSSIMQLLAVTLDDEMLDRMVGRLALVFPWIELLPDASRVEFVGEFLSLARGGLAVGRVDRLGTMLEAWKETARAYADPQISVDGSDLHYLETPEPVPAPEAQR
;
A
#
# COMPACT_ATOMS: atom_id res chain seq x y z
N MET A 1 -17.14 -9.26 13.58
CA MET A 1 -17.10 -9.55 12.13
C MET A 1 -17.81 -8.40 11.46
N SER A 2 -17.23 -7.81 10.42
CA SER A 2 -17.80 -6.61 9.80
C SER A 2 -19.16 -6.88 9.18
N VAL A 3 -20.14 -6.03 9.47
CA VAL A 3 -21.48 -6.09 8.86
C VAL A 3 -21.61 -5.04 7.77
N THR A 4 -22.52 -5.26 6.81
CA THR A 4 -22.70 -4.36 5.67
C THR A 4 -24.08 -3.72 5.70
N ALA A 5 -24.17 -2.40 5.49
CA ALA A 5 -25.42 -1.66 5.39
C ALA A 5 -25.39 -0.68 4.20
N LYS A 6 -26.55 -0.23 3.73
CA LYS A 6 -26.61 0.80 2.68
C LYS A 6 -26.46 2.18 3.29
N TRP A 7 -25.83 3.08 2.54
CA TRP A 7 -25.77 4.50 2.91
C TRP A 7 -27.15 5.13 3.14
N SER A 8 -28.16 4.75 2.35
CA SER A 8 -29.54 5.21 2.53
C SER A 8 -30.14 4.80 3.88
N ASP A 9 -29.73 3.65 4.40
CA ASP A 9 -30.28 3.10 5.64
C ASP A 9 -29.65 3.81 6.84
N PHE A 10 -28.36 4.15 6.75
CA PHE A 10 -27.66 5.02 7.72
C PHE A 10 -28.27 6.43 7.79
N LEU A 11 -28.59 7.05 6.65
CA LEU A 11 -29.22 8.37 6.63
C LEU A 11 -30.65 8.35 7.19
N ARG A 12 -31.35 7.22 7.08
CA ARG A 12 -32.72 7.06 7.55
C ARG A 12 -32.79 6.76 9.04
N ASP A 13 -31.92 5.89 9.52
CA ASP A 13 -31.92 5.39 10.89
C ASP A 13 -30.47 5.25 11.40
N PRO A 14 -29.82 6.37 11.73
CA PRO A 14 -28.40 6.38 12.11
C PRO A 14 -28.15 5.66 13.44
N ASN A 15 -29.07 5.75 14.40
CA ASN A 15 -28.89 5.15 15.72
C ASN A 15 -28.85 3.62 15.64
N ARG A 16 -29.76 3.00 14.88
CA ARG A 16 -29.73 1.55 14.67
C ARG A 16 -28.40 1.10 14.03
N ILE A 17 -27.88 1.86 13.07
CA ILE A 17 -26.59 1.52 12.43
C ILE A 17 -25.41 1.71 13.40
N VAL A 18 -25.46 2.70 14.29
CA VAL A 18 -24.45 2.87 15.35
C VAL A 18 -24.52 1.73 16.36
N GLU A 19 -25.71 1.30 16.78
CA GLU A 19 -25.88 0.13 17.65
C GLU A 19 -25.34 -1.15 16.97
N GLU A 20 -25.60 -1.34 15.68
CA GLU A 20 -25.01 -2.43 14.89
C GLU A 20 -23.48 -2.33 14.83
N MET A 21 -22.92 -1.13 14.70
CA MET A 21 -21.47 -0.90 14.75
C MET A 21 -20.90 -1.25 16.12
N GLU A 22 -21.51 -0.82 17.22
CA GLU A 22 -21.04 -1.12 18.57
C GLU A 22 -21.07 -2.63 18.86
N ALA A 23 -22.12 -3.34 18.39
CA ALA A 23 -22.25 -4.78 18.58
C ALA A 23 -21.25 -5.60 17.75
N ASN A 24 -20.85 -5.11 16.56
CA ASN A 24 -20.04 -5.89 15.61
C ASN A 24 -18.59 -5.39 15.45
N GLY A 25 -18.28 -4.22 16.02
CA GLY A 25 -17.02 -3.50 15.93
C GLY A 25 -17.02 -2.45 14.81
N ASP A 26 -17.55 -2.80 13.63
CA ASP A 26 -17.66 -1.89 12.49
C ASP A 26 -18.80 -2.24 11.53
N VAL A 27 -19.15 -1.26 10.68
CA VAL A 27 -20.13 -1.38 9.61
C VAL A 27 -19.52 -0.84 8.30
N ILE A 28 -19.61 -1.62 7.22
CA ILE A 28 -19.31 -1.15 5.85
C ILE A 28 -20.57 -0.55 5.24
N LEU A 29 -20.52 0.76 4.98
CA LEU A 29 -21.58 1.52 4.32
C LEU A 29 -21.35 1.55 2.81
N VAL A 30 -22.20 0.85 2.07
CA VAL A 30 -22.13 0.78 0.60
C VAL A 30 -22.86 1.96 -0.02
N ARG A 31 -22.20 2.61 -1.00
CA ARG A 31 -22.70 3.76 -1.76
C ARG A 31 -22.93 3.38 -3.22
N ARG A 32 -23.92 4.01 -3.87
CA ARG A 32 -24.31 3.69 -5.26
C ARG A 32 -23.27 4.10 -6.30
N SER A 33 -22.59 5.22 -6.08
CA SER A 33 -21.72 5.87 -7.08
C SER A 33 -20.41 6.35 -6.46
N ALA A 34 -20.00 5.73 -5.36
CA ALA A 34 -18.75 6.05 -4.66
C ALA A 34 -18.24 4.80 -3.93
N PRO A 35 -16.94 4.73 -3.58
CA PRO A 35 -16.38 3.61 -2.82
C PRO A 35 -17.12 3.40 -1.49
N ALA A 36 -17.14 2.18 -0.94
CA ALA A 36 -17.71 1.98 0.39
C ALA A 36 -16.92 2.77 1.45
N VAL A 37 -17.58 3.12 2.56
CA VAL A 37 -16.92 3.71 3.74
C VAL A 37 -17.13 2.81 4.94
N ARG A 38 -16.19 2.83 5.89
CA ARG A 38 -16.29 2.10 7.15
C ARG A 38 -16.70 3.06 8.27
N LEU A 39 -17.74 2.70 9.01
CA LEU A 39 -18.07 3.31 10.29
C LEU A 39 -17.51 2.41 11.39
N SER A 40 -16.69 2.98 12.27
CA SER A 40 -16.08 2.28 13.41
C SER A 40 -15.83 3.27 14.54
N SER A 41 -15.66 2.76 15.77
CA SER A 41 -15.23 3.58 16.90
C SER A 41 -13.91 4.30 16.58
N ALA A 42 -13.88 5.61 16.81
CA ALA A 42 -12.68 6.42 16.64
C ALA A 42 -11.58 6.00 17.63
N ASP A 43 -11.94 5.75 18.90
CA ASP A 43 -11.00 5.33 19.94
C ASP A 43 -10.40 3.97 19.64
N THR A 44 -11.23 3.01 19.22
CA THR A 44 -10.76 1.67 18.82
C THR A 44 -9.85 1.76 17.60
N SER A 45 -10.19 2.60 16.62
CA SER A 45 -9.35 2.80 15.44
C SER A 45 -8.00 3.43 15.79
N ALA A 46 -7.99 4.41 16.70
CA ALA A 46 -6.75 5.02 17.20
C ALA A 46 -5.89 4.01 17.97
N ALA A 47 -6.50 3.27 18.90
CA ALA A 47 -5.80 2.24 19.68
C ALA A 47 -5.19 1.13 18.80
N ASN A 48 -5.90 0.72 17.74
CA ASN A 48 -5.37 -0.25 16.76
C ASN A 48 -4.15 0.31 16.01
N ASN A 49 -4.20 1.57 15.60
CA ASN A 49 -3.06 2.23 14.93
C ASN A 49 -1.86 2.37 15.87
N ASP A 50 -2.08 2.78 17.12
CA ASP A 50 -1.03 2.91 18.13
C ASP A 50 -0.39 1.55 18.46
N THR A 51 -1.20 0.51 18.56
CA THR A 51 -0.74 -0.86 18.78
C THR A 51 0.13 -1.33 17.61
N LEU A 52 -0.34 -1.15 16.37
CA LEU A 52 0.41 -1.52 15.18
C LEU A 52 1.72 -0.74 15.04
N SER A 53 1.70 0.56 15.37
CA SER A 53 2.88 1.40 15.43
C SER A 53 3.89 0.88 16.46
N SER A 54 3.43 0.51 17.65
CA SER A 54 4.28 -0.05 18.70
C SER A 54 4.91 -1.39 18.30
N ILE A 55 4.14 -2.28 17.67
CA ILE A 55 4.66 -3.56 17.14
C ILE A 55 5.72 -3.31 16.07
N MET A 56 5.48 -2.37 15.15
CA MET A 56 6.43 -2.07 14.08
C MET A 56 7.69 -1.36 14.58
N GLN A 57 7.59 -0.53 15.61
CA GLN A 57 8.75 0.03 16.29
C GLN A 57 9.57 -1.07 16.99
N LEU A 58 8.91 -2.00 17.68
CA LEU A 58 9.58 -3.16 18.28
C LEU A 58 10.30 -3.98 17.22
N LEU A 59 9.61 -4.32 16.11
CA LEU A 59 10.20 -5.04 14.99
C LEU A 59 11.42 -4.29 14.44
N ALA A 60 11.29 -3.00 14.17
CA ALA A 60 12.37 -2.19 13.61
C ALA A 60 13.63 -2.14 14.49
N VAL A 61 13.49 -2.22 15.82
CA VAL A 61 14.63 -2.27 16.75
C VAL A 61 15.32 -3.64 16.73
N THR A 62 14.60 -4.71 16.38
CA THR A 62 15.18 -6.06 16.26
C THR A 62 15.83 -6.35 14.91
N LEU A 63 15.69 -5.46 13.93
CA LEU A 63 16.27 -5.63 12.61
C LEU A 63 17.66 -4.97 12.58
N ASP A 64 18.68 -5.80 12.42
CA ASP A 64 20.02 -5.39 11.98
C ASP A 64 20.21 -5.73 10.49
N ASP A 65 21.31 -5.24 9.90
CA ASP A 65 21.60 -5.45 8.46
C ASP A 65 21.68 -6.95 8.12
N GLU A 66 22.22 -7.78 9.04
CA GLU A 66 22.34 -9.23 8.86
C GLU A 66 20.98 -9.96 8.91
N MET A 67 20.02 -9.45 9.68
CA MET A 67 18.65 -9.93 9.72
C MET A 67 17.89 -9.49 8.48
N LEU A 68 18.16 -8.30 7.95
CA LEU A 68 17.50 -7.76 6.76
C LEU A 68 17.81 -8.62 5.52
N ASP A 69 19.08 -9.00 5.33
CA ASP A 69 19.49 -9.94 4.28
C ASP A 69 18.80 -11.30 4.41
N ARG A 70 18.69 -11.82 5.64
CA ARG A 70 17.95 -13.07 5.92
C ARG A 70 16.44 -12.94 5.68
N MET A 71 15.88 -11.74 5.84
CA MET A 71 14.46 -11.48 5.62
C MET A 71 14.10 -11.45 4.14
N VAL A 72 15.00 -11.03 3.25
CA VAL A 72 14.72 -11.02 1.79
C VAL A 72 14.22 -12.39 1.32
N GLY A 73 14.92 -13.47 1.70
CA GLY A 73 14.52 -14.83 1.34
C GLY A 73 13.18 -15.27 1.93
N ARG A 74 12.78 -14.73 3.08
CA ARG A 74 11.47 -15.00 3.70
C ARG A 74 10.35 -14.15 3.11
N LEU A 75 10.67 -12.93 2.68
CA LEU A 75 9.70 -12.02 2.07
C LEU A 75 9.24 -12.53 0.71
N ALA A 76 10.02 -13.35 0.02
CA ALA A 76 9.56 -14.05 -1.20
C ALA A 76 8.36 -14.97 -0.93
N LEU A 77 8.19 -15.48 0.30
CA LEU A 77 7.01 -16.27 0.67
C LEU A 77 5.74 -15.40 0.78
N VAL A 78 5.89 -14.14 1.17
CA VAL A 78 4.78 -13.19 1.39
C VAL A 78 4.48 -12.39 0.12
N PHE A 79 5.53 -12.03 -0.62
CA PHE A 79 5.50 -11.26 -1.85
C PHE A 79 6.26 -12.03 -2.96
N PRO A 80 5.66 -13.08 -3.55
CA PRO A 80 6.37 -13.93 -4.52
C PRO A 80 6.93 -13.19 -5.73
N TRP A 81 6.32 -12.07 -6.10
CA TRP A 81 6.74 -11.23 -7.23
C TRP A 81 8.12 -10.59 -7.04
N ILE A 82 8.66 -10.51 -5.81
CA ILE A 82 10.00 -9.93 -5.60
C ILE A 82 11.11 -10.79 -6.21
N GLU A 83 10.86 -12.08 -6.48
CA GLU A 83 11.82 -12.95 -7.15
C GLU A 83 12.11 -12.51 -8.59
N LEU A 84 11.22 -11.71 -9.19
CA LEU A 84 11.42 -11.12 -10.51
C LEU A 84 12.36 -9.91 -10.48
N LEU A 85 12.68 -9.38 -9.29
CA LEU A 85 13.64 -8.28 -9.14
C LEU A 85 15.08 -8.81 -9.10
N PRO A 86 16.06 -8.02 -9.56
CA PRO A 86 17.47 -8.25 -9.27
C PRO A 86 17.75 -8.27 -7.77
N ASP A 87 18.78 -9.01 -7.34
CA ASP A 87 19.09 -9.18 -5.91
C ASP A 87 19.30 -7.86 -5.16
N ALA A 88 19.99 -6.88 -5.77
CA ALA A 88 20.17 -5.56 -5.18
C ALA A 88 18.84 -4.82 -4.98
N SER A 89 17.93 -4.91 -5.95
CA SER A 89 16.61 -4.29 -5.88
C SER A 89 15.69 -4.98 -4.87
N ARG A 90 15.90 -6.27 -4.58
CA ARG A 90 15.17 -6.95 -3.50
C ARG A 90 15.53 -6.35 -2.15
N VAL A 91 16.82 -6.12 -1.88
CA VAL A 91 17.28 -5.47 -0.63
C VAL A 91 16.71 -4.06 -0.51
N GLU A 92 16.73 -3.29 -1.61
CA GLU A 92 16.16 -1.94 -1.68
C GLU A 92 14.66 -1.93 -1.36
N PHE A 93 13.88 -2.82 -1.98
CA PHE A 93 12.46 -2.99 -1.68
C PHE A 93 12.21 -3.26 -0.19
N VAL A 94 12.96 -4.19 0.41
CA VAL A 94 12.78 -4.53 1.84
C VAL A 94 13.11 -3.34 2.74
N GLY A 95 14.20 -2.63 2.46
CA GLY A 95 14.59 -1.43 3.19
C GLY A 95 13.54 -0.33 3.10
N GLU A 96 13.03 -0.05 1.90
CA GLU A 96 12.00 0.96 1.66
C GLU A 96 10.68 0.57 2.35
N PHE A 97 10.26 -0.70 2.25
CA PHE A 97 9.04 -1.21 2.89
C PHE A 97 9.07 -1.00 4.40
N LEU A 98 10.16 -1.39 5.06
CA LEU A 98 10.31 -1.25 6.51
C LEU A 98 10.37 0.22 6.94
N SER A 99 11.11 1.04 6.19
CA SER A 99 11.23 2.47 6.46
C SER A 99 9.87 3.19 6.36
N LEU A 100 9.12 2.95 5.27
CA LEU A 100 7.80 3.53 5.06
C LEU A 100 6.77 3.01 6.06
N ALA A 101 6.79 1.72 6.38
CA ALA A 101 5.89 1.16 7.37
C ALA A 101 6.13 1.77 8.76
N ARG A 102 7.40 1.88 9.19
CA ARG A 102 7.77 2.51 10.47
C ARG A 102 7.39 3.98 10.52
N GLY A 103 7.79 4.75 9.51
CA GLY A 103 7.50 6.19 9.45
C GLY A 103 6.01 6.48 9.34
N GLY A 104 5.31 5.73 8.49
CA GLY A 104 3.88 5.88 8.26
C GLY A 104 3.05 5.54 9.51
N LEU A 105 3.35 4.44 10.18
CA LEU A 105 2.64 4.06 11.40
C LEU A 105 2.93 5.01 12.58
N ALA A 106 4.15 5.53 12.68
CA ALA A 106 4.50 6.52 13.70
C ALA A 106 3.64 7.80 13.63
N VAL A 107 3.10 8.12 12.45
CA VAL A 107 2.25 9.31 12.23
C VAL A 107 0.81 8.96 11.83
N GLY A 108 0.42 7.68 11.91
CA GLY A 108 -0.93 7.21 11.54
C GLY A 108 -1.28 7.37 10.05
N ARG A 109 -0.28 7.38 9.15
CA ARG A 109 -0.44 7.55 7.70
C ARG A 109 0.29 6.44 6.93
N VAL A 110 -0.44 5.38 6.61
CA VAL A 110 0.09 4.21 5.86
C VAL A 110 -0.26 4.21 4.37
N ASP A 111 -0.96 5.24 3.88
CA ASP A 111 -1.44 5.33 2.49
C ASP A 111 -0.32 5.13 1.47
N ARG A 112 0.88 5.66 1.76
CA ARG A 112 2.05 5.59 0.88
C ARG A 112 2.61 4.17 0.74
N LEU A 113 2.38 3.29 1.71
CA LEU A 113 2.87 1.91 1.68
C LEU A 113 2.20 1.13 0.55
N GLY A 114 0.90 1.35 0.32
CA GLY A 114 0.17 0.74 -0.78
C GLY A 114 0.68 1.20 -2.14
N THR A 115 0.93 2.49 -2.31
CA THR A 115 1.52 3.05 -3.54
C THR A 115 2.91 2.49 -3.81
N MET A 116 3.76 2.41 -2.79
CA MET A 116 5.10 1.83 -2.93
C MET A 116 5.04 0.35 -3.33
N LEU A 117 4.18 -0.45 -2.68
CA LEU A 117 3.99 -1.87 -3.03
C LEU A 117 3.57 -2.04 -4.49
N GLU A 118 2.70 -1.19 -5.00
CA GLU A 118 2.27 -1.28 -6.40
C GLU A 118 3.39 -0.84 -7.36
N ALA A 119 4.12 0.22 -7.04
CA ALA A 119 5.27 0.67 -7.84
C ALA A 119 6.36 -0.41 -7.96
N TRP A 120 6.67 -1.11 -6.87
CA TRP A 120 7.64 -2.21 -6.89
C TRP A 120 7.14 -3.43 -7.66
N LYS A 121 5.83 -3.73 -7.62
CA LYS A 121 5.26 -4.78 -8.47
C LYS A 121 5.36 -4.44 -9.94
N GLU A 122 5.10 -3.20 -10.34
CA GLU A 122 5.29 -2.78 -11.75
C GLU A 122 6.77 -2.86 -12.16
N THR A 123 7.68 -2.49 -11.26
CA THR A 123 9.12 -2.65 -11.48
C THR A 123 9.47 -4.12 -11.72
N ALA A 124 8.97 -5.03 -10.86
CA ALA A 124 9.14 -6.47 -11.02
C ALA A 124 8.56 -7.01 -12.34
N ARG A 125 7.40 -6.48 -12.78
CA ARG A 125 6.83 -6.81 -14.08
C ARG A 125 7.70 -6.35 -15.23
N ALA A 126 8.27 -5.15 -15.16
CA ALA A 126 9.17 -4.64 -16.19
C ALA A 126 10.43 -5.52 -16.32
N TYR A 127 11.02 -5.94 -15.20
CA TYR A 127 12.15 -6.89 -15.20
C TYR A 127 11.79 -8.27 -15.76
N ALA A 128 10.54 -8.70 -15.59
CA ALA A 128 10.06 -9.98 -16.11
C ALA A 128 9.65 -9.91 -17.59
N ASP A 129 9.52 -8.72 -18.16
CA ASP A 129 9.11 -8.54 -19.55
C ASP A 129 10.30 -8.78 -20.50
N PRO A 130 10.27 -9.83 -21.34
CA PRO A 130 11.37 -10.12 -22.26
C PRO A 130 11.51 -9.10 -23.40
N GLN A 131 10.54 -8.19 -23.57
CA GLN A 131 10.57 -7.14 -24.60
C GLN A 131 11.28 -5.87 -24.13
N ILE A 132 11.49 -5.70 -22.82
CA ILE A 132 12.09 -4.51 -22.25
C ILE A 132 13.56 -4.80 -21.96
N SER A 133 14.45 -3.95 -22.46
CA SER A 133 15.86 -4.02 -22.06
C SER A 133 16.10 -3.14 -20.84
N VAL A 134 16.46 -3.77 -19.73
CA VAL A 134 16.71 -3.08 -18.44
C VAL A 134 17.82 -2.02 -18.55
N ASP A 135 18.80 -2.24 -19.41
CA ASP A 135 19.89 -1.29 -19.66
C ASP A 135 19.48 -0.10 -20.54
N GLY A 136 18.22 -0.06 -20.98
CA GLY A 136 17.69 0.97 -21.86
C GLY A 136 18.27 0.93 -23.26
N SER A 137 18.93 -0.16 -23.68
CA SER A 137 19.48 -0.30 -25.03
C SER A 137 18.40 -0.41 -26.11
N ASP A 138 17.17 -0.72 -25.72
CA ASP A 138 15.97 -0.69 -26.56
C ASP A 138 15.42 0.73 -26.76
N LEU A 139 15.81 1.70 -25.91
CA LEU A 139 15.37 3.08 -26.01
C LEU A 139 16.03 3.79 -27.20
N HIS A 140 15.20 4.37 -28.05
CA HIS A 140 15.63 5.25 -29.12
C HIS A 140 15.45 6.70 -28.67
N TYR A 141 16.55 7.35 -28.32
CA TYR A 141 16.55 8.77 -27.97
C TYR A 141 16.40 9.61 -29.24
N LEU A 142 15.63 10.70 -29.14
CA LEU A 142 15.53 11.68 -30.22
C LEU A 142 16.86 12.43 -30.35
N GLU A 143 17.45 12.40 -31.54
CA GLU A 143 18.66 13.17 -31.87
C GLU A 143 18.43 14.68 -31.80
N THR A 144 17.17 15.13 -31.93
CA THR A 144 16.77 16.52 -31.82
C THR A 144 15.53 16.63 -30.93
N PRO A 145 15.52 17.48 -29.89
CA PRO A 145 14.35 17.66 -29.05
C PRO A 145 13.15 18.15 -29.85
N GLU A 146 12.08 17.35 -29.88
CA GLU A 146 10.81 17.74 -30.49
C GLU A 146 9.84 18.28 -29.43
N PRO A 147 9.17 19.42 -29.68
CA PRO A 147 8.20 19.96 -28.74
C PRO A 147 6.97 19.04 -28.66
N VAL A 148 6.76 18.44 -27.49
CA VAL A 148 5.56 17.64 -27.20
C VAL A 148 4.40 18.60 -26.90
N PRO A 149 3.24 18.48 -27.56
CA PRO A 149 2.08 19.32 -27.30
C PRO A 149 1.64 19.23 -25.84
N ALA A 150 1.19 20.35 -25.26
CA ALA A 150 0.62 20.34 -23.91
C ALA A 150 -0.57 19.36 -23.85
N PRO A 151 -0.70 18.51 -22.80
CA PRO A 151 -1.77 17.50 -22.70
C PRO A 151 -3.18 18.07 -22.81
N GLU A 152 -3.35 19.33 -22.42
CA GLU A 152 -4.61 20.08 -22.51
C GLU A 152 -5.01 20.49 -23.94
N ALA A 153 -4.09 20.43 -24.90
CA ALA A 153 -4.36 20.69 -26.32
C ALA A 153 -4.84 19.46 -27.10
N GLN A 154 -4.96 18.29 -26.44
CA GLN A 154 -5.36 17.01 -27.04
C GLN A 154 -6.75 16.51 -26.59
N ARG A 155 -7.53 17.30 -25.85
CA ARG A 155 -8.94 17.04 -25.52
C ARG A 155 -9.88 17.74 -26.50
#